data_AF-A0A954LGT2-F1
#
_entry.id   AF-A0A954LGT2-F1
#
_cell.length_a   1.000
_cell.length_b   1.000
_cell.length_c   1.000
_cell.angle_alpha   90.00
_cell.angle_beta   90.00
_cell.angle_gamma   90.00
#
_symmetry.space_group_name_H-M   'P 1'
#
loop_
_entity.id
_entity.type
_entity.pdbx_description
1 polymer ?
#
loop_
_entity_poly.entity_id
_entity_poly.type
_entity_poly.pdbx_seq_one_letter_code
_entity_poly.pdbx_strand_id
1 'polypeptide(L)'
;KLMPPSAHNHNQDQQSTIRDLLGYLNFSDGTPNGRFRECMNQVFLQPDAPASPVALLDLLTTSCTKLEQSQESAFADLSRAVRVSRYAFEQILPAYRQHHQHLLAHLKNDELFTPFFLTRVLEAALATGVPDKESEAGNRIGAALRHLNDFLGYRPVAILENGRRMQPYDHERFCAVPLYYAEG
;
A
#
# COMPACT_ATOMS: atom_id res chain seq x y z
N LYS A 1 11.22 -25.94 -29.32
CA LYS A 1 11.18 -24.50 -29.66
C LYS A 1 9.91 -23.96 -29.02
N LEU A 2 9.98 -23.48 -27.77
CA LEU A 2 8.82 -22.88 -27.10
C LEU A 2 8.50 -21.58 -27.84
N MET A 3 7.29 -21.45 -28.40
CA MET A 3 6.83 -20.17 -28.93
C MET A 3 6.73 -19.18 -27.75
N PRO A 4 7.22 -17.94 -27.89
CA PRO A 4 6.96 -16.92 -26.89
C PRO A 4 5.44 -16.69 -26.81
N PRO A 5 4.88 -16.44 -25.61
CA PRO A 5 3.49 -16.10 -25.47
C PRO A 5 3.16 -14.88 -26.34
N SER A 6 2.07 -14.98 -27.13
CA SER A 6 1.62 -13.93 -28.04
C SER A 6 1.31 -12.65 -27.25
N ALA A 7 1.78 -11.48 -27.73
CA ALA A 7 1.60 -10.17 -27.10
C ALA A 7 0.13 -9.80 -26.76
N HIS A 8 -0.84 -10.43 -27.43
CA HIS A 8 -2.26 -10.28 -27.15
C HIS A 8 -2.67 -10.85 -25.77
N ASN A 9 -2.10 -11.97 -25.36
CA ASN A 9 -2.42 -12.63 -24.08
C ASN A 9 -1.92 -11.81 -22.90
N HIS A 10 -0.71 -11.25 -23.02
CA HIS A 10 -0.08 -10.44 -21.99
C HIS A 10 -0.86 -9.14 -21.68
N ASN A 11 -1.38 -8.48 -22.72
CA ASN A 11 -2.22 -7.29 -22.54
C ASN A 11 -3.55 -7.60 -21.85
N GLN A 12 -4.17 -8.74 -22.15
CA GLN A 12 -5.42 -9.17 -21.49
C GLN A 12 -5.17 -9.51 -20.01
N ASP A 13 -4.07 -10.20 -19.70
CA ASP A 13 -3.67 -10.55 -18.34
C ASP A 13 -3.38 -9.29 -17.51
N GLN A 14 -2.69 -8.30 -18.10
CA GLN A 14 -2.42 -7.01 -17.46
C GLN A 14 -3.72 -6.23 -17.20
N GLN A 15 -4.64 -6.20 -18.17
CA GLN A 15 -5.95 -5.56 -18.00
C GLN A 15 -6.76 -6.24 -16.88
N SER A 16 -6.77 -7.58 -16.82
CA SER A 16 -7.43 -8.31 -15.73
C SER A 16 -6.81 -7.98 -14.37
N THR A 17 -5.48 -7.92 -14.29
CA THR A 17 -4.74 -7.60 -13.07
C THR A 17 -5.10 -6.22 -12.53
N ILE A 18 -5.12 -5.21 -13.40
CA ILE A 18 -5.48 -3.84 -13.03
C ILE A 18 -6.95 -3.74 -12.60
N ARG A 19 -7.85 -4.44 -13.28
CA ARG A 19 -9.27 -4.49 -12.91
C ARG A 19 -9.49 -5.07 -11.53
N ASP A 20 -8.81 -6.18 -11.20
CA ASP A 20 -8.89 -6.80 -9.88
C ASP A 20 -8.35 -5.86 -8.78
N LEU A 21 -7.24 -5.16 -9.04
CA LEU A 21 -6.70 -4.14 -8.13
C LEU A 21 -7.69 -3.01 -7.85
N LEU A 22 -8.24 -2.42 -8.91
CA LEU A 22 -9.15 -1.30 -8.80
C LEU A 22 -10.48 -1.71 -8.19
N GLY A 23 -10.97 -2.90 -8.49
CA GLY A 23 -12.14 -3.48 -7.83
C GLY A 23 -11.93 -3.61 -6.32
N TYR A 24 -10.79 -4.15 -5.89
CA TYR A 24 -10.47 -4.23 -4.47
C TYR A 24 -10.41 -2.85 -3.80
N LEU A 25 -9.72 -1.88 -4.40
CA LEU A 25 -9.62 -0.51 -3.86
C LEU A 25 -10.98 0.20 -3.80
N ASN A 26 -11.90 -0.14 -4.71
CA ASN A 26 -13.22 0.47 -4.74
C ASN A 26 -14.21 -0.16 -3.76
N PHE A 27 -14.10 -1.46 -3.48
CA PHE A 27 -15.13 -2.21 -2.74
C PHE A 27 -14.68 -2.77 -1.39
N SER A 28 -13.39 -3.06 -1.18
CA SER A 28 -12.88 -3.64 0.06
C SER A 28 -12.93 -2.67 1.24
N ASP A 29 -13.03 -3.18 2.46
CA ASP A 29 -12.86 -2.42 3.71
C ASP A 29 -11.41 -2.39 4.21
N GLY A 30 -10.48 -2.98 3.47
CA GLY A 30 -9.06 -3.07 3.85
C GLY A 30 -8.65 -4.40 4.47
N THR A 31 -9.58 -5.36 4.56
CA THR A 31 -9.28 -6.74 4.96
C THR A 31 -8.26 -7.36 3.99
N PRO A 32 -7.09 -7.84 4.49
CA PRO A 32 -6.08 -8.50 3.68
C PRO A 32 -6.64 -9.48 2.64
N ASN A 33 -6.21 -9.33 1.38
CA ASN A 33 -6.69 -10.16 0.29
C ASN A 33 -5.55 -10.70 -0.56
N GLY A 34 -5.47 -12.04 -0.69
CA GLY A 34 -4.42 -12.72 -1.43
C GLY A 34 -4.38 -12.34 -2.91
N ARG A 35 -5.55 -12.23 -3.56
CA ARG A 35 -5.64 -11.84 -4.98
C ARG A 35 -5.17 -10.40 -5.21
N PHE A 36 -5.55 -9.47 -4.34
CA PHE A 36 -5.08 -8.09 -4.39
C PHE A 36 -3.56 -7.99 -4.27
N ARG A 37 -2.99 -8.70 -3.29
CA ARG A 37 -1.54 -8.79 -3.05
C ARG A 37 -0.79 -9.40 -4.24
N GLU A 38 -1.34 -10.47 -4.81
CA GLU A 38 -0.80 -11.09 -6.02
C GLU A 38 -0.82 -10.10 -7.20
N CYS A 39 -1.94 -9.42 -7.44
CA CYS A 39 -2.04 -8.45 -8.53
C CYS A 39 -1.06 -7.29 -8.36
N MET A 40 -0.85 -6.83 -7.13
CA MET A 40 0.16 -5.82 -6.81
C MET A 40 1.56 -6.31 -7.21
N ASN A 41 1.92 -7.54 -6.82
CA ASN A 41 3.20 -8.12 -7.24
C ASN A 41 3.29 -8.25 -8.77
N GLN A 42 2.23 -8.66 -9.46
CA GLN A 42 2.22 -8.78 -10.92
C GLN A 42 2.45 -7.43 -11.62
N VAL A 43 1.91 -6.32 -11.10
CA VAL A 43 2.18 -4.97 -11.63
C VAL A 43 3.67 -4.63 -11.56
N PHE A 44 4.35 -5.00 -10.48
CA PHE A 44 5.76 -4.71 -10.28
C PHE A 44 6.72 -5.70 -10.97
N LEU A 45 6.21 -6.82 -11.50
CA LEU A 45 6.97 -7.76 -12.33
C LEU A 45 6.97 -7.37 -13.82
N GLN A 46 6.15 -6.41 -14.24
CA GLN A 46 6.09 -5.97 -15.63
C GLN A 46 7.33 -5.15 -16.03
N PRO A 47 7.75 -5.19 -17.31
CA PRO A 47 8.88 -4.38 -17.79
C PRO A 47 8.69 -2.86 -17.60
N ASP A 48 7.45 -2.39 -17.61
CA ASP A 48 7.02 -1.00 -17.42
C ASP A 48 6.53 -0.73 -15.98
N ALA A 49 6.97 -1.54 -15.01
CA ALA A 49 6.61 -1.40 -13.61
C ALA A 49 6.82 0.04 -13.09
N PRO A 50 5.91 0.54 -12.23
CA PRO A 50 6.02 1.88 -11.68
C PRO A 50 7.27 2.01 -10.80
N ALA A 51 8.17 2.92 -11.18
CA ALA A 51 9.44 3.15 -10.48
C ALA A 51 9.31 3.94 -9.17
N SER A 52 8.11 4.43 -8.83
CA SER A 52 7.87 5.22 -7.63
C SER A 52 6.38 5.16 -7.21
N PRO A 53 6.04 5.55 -5.97
CA PRO A 53 4.65 5.68 -5.54
C PRO A 53 3.83 6.65 -6.39
N VAL A 54 4.48 7.71 -6.91
CA VAL A 54 3.84 8.67 -7.81
C VAL A 54 3.50 8.00 -9.14
N ALA A 55 4.45 7.25 -9.72
CA ALA A 55 4.20 6.50 -10.95
C ALA A 55 3.09 5.44 -10.77
N LEU A 56 3.02 4.79 -9.60
CA LEU A 56 1.94 3.87 -9.26
C LEU A 56 0.60 4.60 -9.11
N LEU A 57 0.57 5.77 -8.47
CA LEU A 57 -0.64 6.60 -8.38
C LEU A 57 -1.14 7.00 -9.77
N ASP A 58 -0.24 7.44 -10.65
CA ASP A 58 -0.56 7.82 -12.03
C ASP A 58 -1.12 6.63 -12.82
N LEU A 59 -0.51 5.44 -12.67
CA LEU A 59 -1.00 4.20 -13.26
C LEU A 59 -2.42 3.86 -12.79
N LEU A 60 -2.66 3.87 -11.47
CA LEU A 60 -3.96 3.54 -10.87
C LEU A 60 -5.04 4.54 -11.31
N THR A 61 -4.76 5.84 -11.21
CA THR A 61 -5.74 6.89 -11.56
C THR A 61 -6.04 6.90 -13.06
N THR A 62 -5.03 6.78 -13.92
CA THR A 62 -5.23 6.66 -15.37
C THR A 62 -6.05 5.41 -15.73
N SER A 63 -5.81 4.30 -15.03
CA SER A 63 -6.55 3.06 -15.24
C SER A 63 -8.01 3.17 -14.81
N CYS A 64 -8.31 3.89 -13.71
CA CYS A 64 -9.69 4.20 -13.34
C CYS A 64 -10.42 4.94 -14.46
N THR A 65 -9.82 6.01 -14.99
CA THR A 65 -10.42 6.78 -16.09
C THR A 65 -10.68 5.92 -17.32
N LYS A 66 -9.76 5.02 -17.67
CA LYS A 66 -9.95 4.10 -18.81
C LYS A 66 -11.07 3.10 -18.57
N LEU A 67 -11.22 2.58 -17.36
CA LEU A 67 -12.29 1.62 -17.03
C LEU A 67 -13.66 2.29 -16.94
N GLU A 68 -13.76 3.50 -16.40
CA GLU A 68 -15.01 4.26 -16.40
C GLU A 68 -15.49 4.53 -17.84
N GLN A 69 -14.55 4.73 -18.77
CA GLN A 69 -14.84 4.90 -20.20
C GLN A 69 -15.24 3.61 -20.92
N SER A 70 -14.97 2.42 -20.38
CA SER A 70 -15.34 1.15 -21.02
C SER A 70 -16.83 0.83 -20.93
N GLN A 71 -17.61 1.65 -20.21
CA GLN A 71 -19.06 1.52 -20.00
C GLN A 71 -19.49 0.24 -19.27
N GLU A 72 -18.57 -0.40 -18.56
CA GLU A 72 -18.89 -1.55 -17.73
C GLU A 72 -19.50 -1.12 -16.40
N SER A 73 -20.71 -1.60 -16.10
CA SER A 73 -21.49 -1.11 -14.94
C SER A 73 -20.77 -1.30 -13.60
N ALA A 74 -19.94 -2.33 -13.46
CA ALA A 74 -19.16 -2.59 -12.24
C ALA A 74 -18.07 -1.54 -11.97
N PHE A 75 -17.67 -0.78 -12.98
CA PHE A 75 -16.63 0.25 -12.92
C PHE A 75 -17.17 1.63 -13.32
N ALA A 76 -18.48 1.86 -13.18
CA ALA A 76 -19.12 3.13 -13.51
C ALA A 76 -18.71 4.29 -12.59
N ASP A 77 -18.27 3.98 -11.36
CA ASP A 77 -17.73 4.94 -10.40
C ASP A 77 -16.55 4.33 -9.65
N LEU A 78 -15.34 4.84 -9.92
CA LEU A 78 -14.10 4.47 -9.26
C LEU A 78 -13.56 5.61 -8.38
N SER A 79 -14.40 6.56 -7.99
CA SER A 79 -14.02 7.71 -7.15
C SER A 79 -13.40 7.28 -5.83
N ARG A 80 -13.89 6.18 -5.23
CA ARG A 80 -13.32 5.64 -3.99
C ARG A 80 -11.91 5.08 -4.21
N ALA A 81 -11.69 4.30 -5.26
CA ALA A 81 -10.36 3.79 -5.59
C ALA A 81 -9.35 4.93 -5.80
N VAL A 82 -9.75 6.01 -6.49
CA VAL A 82 -8.92 7.21 -6.67
C VAL A 82 -8.63 7.90 -5.34
N ARG A 83 -9.66 8.16 -4.52
CA ARG A 83 -9.51 8.81 -3.20
C ARG A 83 -8.59 8.03 -2.28
N VAL A 84 -8.75 6.71 -2.20
CA VAL A 84 -7.92 5.82 -1.38
C VAL A 84 -6.48 5.85 -1.84
N SER A 85 -6.23 5.75 -3.16
CA SER A 85 -4.88 5.76 -3.72
C SER A 85 -4.15 7.08 -3.43
N ARG A 86 -4.83 8.22 -3.62
CA ARG A 86 -4.28 9.53 -3.26
C ARG A 86 -4.00 9.64 -1.77
N TYR A 87 -4.95 9.25 -0.93
CA TYR A 87 -4.77 9.32 0.52
C TYR A 87 -3.59 8.46 1.00
N ALA A 88 -3.45 7.25 0.47
CA ALA A 88 -2.33 6.36 0.76
C ALA A 88 -0.97 6.99 0.42
N PHE A 89 -0.81 7.54 -0.78
CA PHE A 89 0.50 7.96 -1.27
C PHE A 89 0.83 9.43 -1.02
N GLU A 90 -0.16 10.31 -0.92
CA GLU A 90 0.04 11.74 -0.71
C GLU A 90 -0.01 12.12 0.79
N GLN A 91 -0.66 11.31 1.64
CA GLN A 91 -0.85 11.63 3.06
C GLN A 91 -0.20 10.60 3.99
N ILE A 92 -0.56 9.31 3.85
CA ILE A 92 -0.05 8.27 4.77
C ILE A 92 1.44 8.03 4.54
N LEU A 93 1.88 7.86 3.30
CA LEU A 93 3.28 7.54 2.99
C LEU A 93 4.27 8.63 3.45
N PRO A 94 4.03 9.94 3.23
CA PRO A 94 4.90 10.98 3.77
C PRO A 94 4.86 11.03 5.30
N ALA A 95 3.68 10.88 5.91
CA ALA A 95 3.54 10.85 7.37
C ALA A 95 4.31 9.68 8.00
N TYR A 96 4.30 8.51 7.35
CA TYR A 96 5.08 7.35 7.78
C TYR A 96 6.58 7.64 7.77
N ARG A 97 7.09 8.23 6.68
CA ARG A 97 8.51 8.60 6.57
C ARG A 97 8.91 9.63 7.60
N GLN A 98 8.06 10.62 7.86
CA GLN A 98 8.28 11.62 8.91
C GLN A 98 8.28 10.99 10.30
N HIS A 99 7.30 10.12 10.59
CA HIS A 99 7.18 9.45 11.89
C HIS A 99 8.41 8.59 12.21
N HIS A 100 8.99 7.94 11.20
CA HIS A 100 10.19 7.12 11.33
C HIS A 100 11.46 7.80 10.81
N GLN A 101 11.51 9.13 10.73
CA GLN A 101 12.64 9.84 10.11
C GLN A 101 14.00 9.41 10.69
N HIS A 102 14.08 9.14 12.00
CA HIS A 102 15.33 8.73 12.64
C HIS A 102 15.74 7.30 12.27
N LEU A 103 14.77 6.43 12.02
CA LEU A 103 15.04 5.05 11.62
C LEU A 103 15.29 4.94 10.12
N LEU A 104 14.50 5.61 9.30
CA LEU A 104 14.46 5.41 7.84
C LEU A 104 15.20 6.49 7.06
N ALA A 105 15.87 7.46 7.72
CA ALA A 105 16.59 8.55 7.03
C ALA A 105 17.63 8.06 6.02
N HIS A 106 18.21 6.89 6.25
CA HIS A 106 19.25 6.32 5.39
C HIS A 106 18.68 5.54 4.20
N LEU A 107 17.39 5.19 4.21
CA LEU A 107 16.76 4.43 3.13
C LEU A 107 16.28 5.37 2.02
N LYS A 108 16.61 4.99 0.80
CA LYS A 108 16.07 5.61 -0.40
C LYS A 108 14.63 5.16 -0.64
N ASN A 109 13.93 5.90 -1.49
CA ASN A 109 12.53 5.62 -1.81
C ASN A 109 12.35 4.25 -2.48
N ASP A 110 13.27 3.85 -3.35
CA ASP A 110 13.27 2.54 -4.02
C ASP A 110 13.50 1.36 -3.04
N GLU A 111 14.23 1.58 -1.95
CA GLU A 111 14.43 0.59 -0.89
C GLU A 111 13.20 0.46 0.02
N LEU A 112 12.51 1.56 0.29
CA LEU A 112 11.36 1.59 1.19
C LEU A 112 10.04 1.20 0.48
N PHE A 113 9.87 1.61 -0.78
CA PHE A 113 8.61 1.47 -1.51
C PHE A 113 8.55 0.19 -2.33
N THR A 114 8.76 -0.94 -1.64
CA THR A 114 8.57 -2.26 -2.23
C THR A 114 7.08 -2.53 -2.50
N PRO A 115 6.74 -3.46 -3.42
CA PRO A 115 5.35 -3.82 -3.69
C PRO A 115 4.63 -4.22 -2.40
N PHE A 116 5.30 -5.02 -1.56
CA PHE A 116 4.75 -5.51 -0.31
C PHE A 116 4.37 -4.38 0.65
N PHE A 117 5.25 -3.38 0.80
CA PHE A 117 5.00 -2.25 1.67
C PHE A 117 3.88 -1.35 1.12
N LEU A 118 3.90 -1.04 -0.17
CA LEU A 118 2.85 -0.21 -0.80
C LEU A 118 1.47 -0.83 -0.69
N THR A 119 1.36 -2.15 -0.84
CA THR A 119 0.12 -2.88 -0.59
C THR A 119 -0.36 -2.75 0.85
N ARG A 120 0.53 -2.83 1.84
CA ARG A 120 0.17 -2.62 3.26
C ARG A 120 -0.32 -1.20 3.52
N VAL A 121 0.26 -0.20 2.86
CA VAL A 121 -0.19 1.20 2.95
C VAL A 121 -1.60 1.36 2.37
N LEU A 122 -1.91 0.74 1.23
CA LEU A 122 -3.26 0.75 0.64
C LEU A 122 -4.28 0.02 1.53
N GLU A 123 -3.93 -1.14 2.07
CA GLU A 123 -4.77 -1.87 3.05
C GLU A 123 -5.04 -1.03 4.29
N ALA A 124 -4.01 -0.37 4.84
CA ALA A 124 -4.17 0.53 5.99
C ALA A 124 -5.08 1.72 5.64
N ALA A 125 -4.89 2.34 4.48
CA ALA A 125 -5.73 3.45 4.02
C ALA A 125 -7.21 3.06 3.90
N LEU A 126 -7.49 1.84 3.39
CA LEU A 126 -8.84 1.29 3.33
C LEU A 126 -9.41 1.02 4.73
N ALA A 127 -8.65 0.34 5.59
CA ALA A 127 -9.06 -0.04 6.94
C ALA A 127 -9.39 1.17 7.82
N THR A 128 -8.64 2.27 7.66
CA THR A 128 -8.89 3.49 8.43
C THR A 128 -9.90 4.43 7.79
N GLY A 129 -10.13 4.28 6.48
CA GLY A 129 -10.97 5.17 5.67
C GLY A 129 -10.28 6.50 5.32
N VAL A 130 -10.68 7.07 4.18
CA VAL A 130 -10.28 8.41 3.75
C VAL A 130 -11.10 9.44 4.54
N PRO A 131 -10.49 10.47 5.16
CA PRO A 131 -11.23 11.52 5.86
C PRO A 131 -12.16 12.27 4.89
N ASP A 132 -13.38 12.56 5.34
CA ASP A 132 -14.31 13.44 4.60
C ASP A 132 -14.09 14.92 4.95
N LYS A 133 -13.40 15.20 6.07
CA LYS A 133 -13.09 16.54 6.56
C LYS A 133 -11.64 16.62 7.00
N GLU A 134 -11.02 17.79 6.79
CA GLU A 134 -9.63 18.05 7.20
C GLU A 134 -9.39 17.79 8.70
N SER A 135 -10.39 18.12 9.55
CA SER A 135 -10.32 17.89 10.99
C SER A 135 -10.13 16.42 11.39
N GLU A 136 -10.48 15.48 10.51
CA GLU A 136 -10.34 14.04 10.74
C GLU A 136 -9.00 13.50 10.23
N ALA A 137 -8.30 14.23 9.35
CA ALA A 137 -7.13 13.75 8.64
C ALA A 137 -6.03 13.26 9.59
N GLY A 138 -5.70 14.04 10.63
CA GLY A 138 -4.69 13.67 11.62
C GLY A 138 -5.04 12.39 12.38
N ASN A 139 -6.30 12.20 12.76
CA ASN A 139 -6.75 10.99 13.47
C ASN A 139 -6.68 9.75 12.57
N ARG A 140 -7.07 9.89 11.29
CA ARG A 140 -7.03 8.82 10.29
C ARG A 140 -5.59 8.42 9.95
N ILE A 141 -4.70 9.40 9.77
CA ILE A 141 -3.27 9.16 9.55
C ILE A 141 -2.68 8.43 10.76
N GLY A 142 -2.95 8.90 11.98
CA GLY A 142 -2.48 8.24 13.20
C GLY A 142 -2.98 6.81 13.34
N ALA A 143 -4.22 6.51 12.92
CA ALA A 143 -4.72 5.15 12.87
C ALA A 143 -3.97 4.29 11.84
N ALA A 144 -3.71 4.84 10.65
CA ALA A 144 -3.00 4.11 9.59
C ALA A 144 -1.56 3.79 10.01
N LEU A 145 -0.88 4.73 10.67
CA LEU A 145 0.45 4.49 11.26
C LEU A 145 0.42 3.36 12.29
N ARG A 146 -0.58 3.30 13.17
CA ARG A 146 -0.72 2.18 14.12
C ARG A 146 -0.94 0.83 13.43
N HIS A 147 -1.67 0.81 12.31
CA HIS A 147 -1.82 -0.41 11.49
C HIS A 147 -0.51 -0.86 10.83
N LEU A 148 0.38 0.08 10.50
CA LEU A 148 1.68 -0.20 9.87
C LEU A 148 2.78 -0.49 10.90
N ASN A 149 2.65 0.02 12.13
CA ASN A 149 3.68 -0.06 13.18
C ASN A 149 3.47 -1.29 14.06
N ASP A 150 3.55 -2.47 13.44
CA ASP A 150 3.28 -3.76 14.07
C ASP A 150 4.56 -4.52 14.51
N PHE A 151 5.73 -4.15 13.98
CA PHE A 151 6.99 -4.82 14.29
C PHE A 151 7.95 -3.93 15.06
N LEU A 152 8.43 -4.45 16.19
CA LEU A 152 9.57 -3.93 16.90
C LEU A 152 10.71 -4.93 16.66
N GLY A 153 11.76 -4.51 15.96
CA GLY A 153 12.93 -5.35 15.73
C GLY A 153 13.59 -5.85 17.03
N TYR A 154 14.66 -6.62 16.91
CA TYR A 154 15.39 -7.07 18.10
C TYR A 154 16.10 -5.88 18.76
N ARG A 155 15.48 -5.32 19.81
CA ARG A 155 16.08 -4.30 20.67
C ARG A 155 16.03 -4.77 22.12
N PRO A 156 17.17 -4.94 22.80
CA PRO A 156 17.20 -5.18 24.23
C PRO A 156 16.50 -4.05 24.98
N VAL A 157 15.48 -4.39 25.77
CA VAL A 157 14.73 -3.42 26.58
C VAL A 157 15.43 -3.27 27.92
N ALA A 158 15.80 -2.04 28.27
CA ALA A 158 16.40 -1.75 29.56
C ALA A 158 15.46 -2.14 30.71
N ILE A 159 16.02 -2.82 31.72
CA ILE A 159 15.34 -3.14 32.98
C ILE A 159 15.80 -2.09 34.00
N LEU A 160 14.86 -1.35 34.56
CA LEU A 160 15.12 -0.36 35.60
C LEU A 160 15.45 -1.05 36.93
N GLU A 161 16.05 -0.31 37.88
CA GLU A 161 16.45 -0.83 39.20
C GLU A 161 15.28 -1.45 40.00
N ASN A 162 14.04 -1.01 39.73
CA ASN A 162 12.81 -1.58 40.30
C ASN A 162 12.25 -2.80 39.54
N GLY A 163 13.03 -3.37 38.61
CA GLY A 163 12.64 -4.53 37.80
C GLY A 163 11.68 -4.24 36.65
N ARG A 164 11.27 -2.97 36.44
CA ARG A 164 10.35 -2.62 35.35
C ARG A 164 11.10 -2.56 34.02
N ARG A 165 10.53 -3.19 32.99
CA ARG A 165 10.98 -3.04 31.60
C ARG A 165 10.48 -1.69 31.06
N MET A 166 11.38 -0.93 30.42
CA MET A 166 11.00 0.27 29.67
C MET A 166 10.04 -0.12 28.53
N GLN A 167 9.06 0.73 28.20
CA GLN A 167 8.27 0.53 26.99
C GLN A 167 8.99 1.21 25.80
N PRO A 168 9.13 0.52 24.66
CA PRO A 168 9.62 1.12 23.42
C PRO A 168 8.76 2.31 23.00
N TYR A 169 9.36 3.31 22.35
CA TYR A 169 8.60 4.43 21.81
C TYR A 169 7.80 4.01 20.57
N ASP A 170 6.65 4.64 20.32
CA ASP A 170 5.80 4.27 19.18
C ASP A 170 6.51 4.37 17.82
N HIS A 171 7.37 5.38 17.65
CA HIS A 171 8.14 5.59 16.42
C HIS A 171 9.29 4.58 16.23
N GLU A 172 9.54 3.71 17.22
CA GLU A 172 10.51 2.62 17.11
C GLU A 172 9.91 1.37 16.46
N ARG A 173 8.57 1.25 16.44
CA ARG A 173 7.86 0.18 15.74
C ARG A 173 7.64 0.58 14.29
N PHE A 174 7.97 -0.26 13.34
CA PHE A 174 7.81 0.01 11.91
C PHE A 174 7.47 -1.28 11.17
N CYS A 175 6.82 -1.22 10.01
CA CYS A 175 6.60 -2.40 9.18
C CYS A 175 7.94 -2.87 8.58
N ALA A 176 8.47 -4.00 9.06
CA ALA A 176 9.59 -4.65 8.37
C ALA A 176 9.10 -5.11 6.99
N VAL A 177 9.88 -4.84 5.94
CA VAL A 177 9.53 -5.27 4.57
C VAL A 177 9.28 -6.78 4.59
N PRO A 178 8.03 -7.23 4.37
CA PRO A 178 7.72 -8.65 4.45
C PRO A 178 8.46 -9.39 3.36
N LEU A 179 9.12 -10.51 3.70
CA LEU A 179 9.62 -11.45 2.69
C LEU A 179 8.46 -12.19 1.98
N TYR A 180 7.35 -12.36 2.69
CA TYR A 180 6.10 -12.95 2.20
C TYR A 180 4.93 -12.46 3.06
N TYR A 181 3.71 -12.62 2.56
CA TYR A 181 2.49 -12.44 3.35
C TYR A 181 2.13 -13.74 4.05
N ALA A 182 1.98 -13.72 5.38
CA ALA A 182 1.36 -14.83 6.07
C ALA A 182 -0.10 -14.97 5.58
N GLU A 183 -0.56 -16.22 5.40
CA GLU A 183 -1.99 -16.47 5.22
C GLU A 183 -2.73 -15.99 6.47
N GLY A 184 -3.76 -15.17 6.25
CA GLY A 184 -4.58 -14.59 7.31
C GLY A 184 -5.55 -15.59 7.90
#